data_AF-A0A644SMQ2-F1
#
_entry.id   AF-A0A644SMQ2-F1
#
_cell.length_a   1.000
_cell.length_b   1.000
_cell.length_c   1.000
_cell.angle_alpha   90.00
_cell.angle_beta   90.00
_cell.angle_gamma   90.00
#
_symmetry.space_group_name_H-M   'P 1'
#
loop_
_entity.id
_entity.type
_entity.pdbx_description
1 polymer ?
#
loop_
_entity_poly.entity_id
_entity_poly.type
_entity_poly.pdbx_seq_one_letter_code
_entity_poly.pdbx_strand_id
1 'polypeptide(L)'
;MTRILPQDEYVNWFNKFYEKRSIENISQIPVISDINDYQTVHLVGLSFTRSWCMKNIAQVLPKNHRYKKHFEETSAKFLENALPLVFKGNYGGDHWLASFAVYALSK
;
A
#
# COMPACT_ATOMS: atom_id res chain seq x y z
N MET A 1 -7.04 11.96 5.15
CA MET A 1 -6.39 12.82 6.15
C MET A 1 -5.17 13.56 5.61
N THR A 2 -4.18 12.88 5.01
CA THR A 2 -2.98 13.55 4.42
C THR A 2 -3.28 14.69 3.44
N ARG A 3 -4.45 14.68 2.78
CA ARG A 3 -4.87 15.71 1.82
C ARG A 3 -5.63 16.89 2.43
N ILE A 4 -6.10 16.78 3.68
CA ILE A 4 -7.05 17.74 4.27
C ILE A 4 -6.59 18.33 5.61
N LEU A 5 -5.60 17.74 6.26
CA LEU A 5 -5.03 18.24 7.51
C LEU A 5 -3.64 18.86 7.27
N PRO A 6 -3.29 19.97 7.94
CA PRO A 6 -1.91 20.41 8.07
C PRO A 6 -1.02 19.31 8.68
N GLN A 7 0.29 19.35 8.42
CA GLN A 7 1.20 18.28 8.81
C GLN A 7 1.16 17.96 10.32
N ASP A 8 1.19 18.98 11.17
CA ASP A 8 1.21 18.80 12.63
C ASP A 8 -0.09 18.17 13.15
N GLU A 9 -1.24 18.62 12.61
CA GLU A 9 -2.55 18.03 12.92
C GLU A 9 -2.66 16.60 12.41
N TYR A 10 -2.13 16.32 11.21
CA TYR A 10 -2.08 14.99 10.65
C TYR A 10 -1.26 14.04 11.51
N VAL A 11 -0.08 14.45 12.00
CA VAL A 11 0.76 13.61 12.87
C VAL A 11 0.05 13.30 14.18
N ASN A 12 -0.62 14.28 14.78
CA ASN A 12 -1.40 14.09 16.00
C ASN A 12 -2.58 13.14 15.78
N TRP A 13 -3.31 13.29 14.66
CA TRP A 13 -4.38 12.39 14.28
C TRP A 13 -3.85 10.97 14.02
N PHE A 14 -2.78 10.84 13.24
CA PHE A 14 -2.18 9.57 12.85
C PHE A 14 -1.78 8.74 14.08
N ASN A 15 -1.13 9.39 15.06
CA ASN A 15 -0.67 8.73 16.27
C ASN A 15 -1.79 8.25 17.19
N LYS A 16 -2.98 8.85 17.08
CA LYS A 16 -4.19 8.42 17.80
C LYS A 16 -4.99 7.36 17.03
N PHE A 17 -4.97 7.44 15.70
CA PHE A 17 -5.75 6.56 14.84
C PHE A 17 -5.16 5.15 14.76
N TYR A 18 -3.85 5.03 14.64
CA TYR A 18 -3.19 3.73 14.52
C TYR A 18 -2.72 3.17 15.85
N GLU A 19 -3.24 1.99 16.19
CA GLU A 19 -2.66 1.10 17.19
C GLU A 19 -1.57 0.22 16.57
N LYS A 20 -0.66 -0.31 17.40
CA LYS A 20 0.41 -1.21 16.95
C LYS A 20 -0.13 -2.39 16.13
N ARG A 21 -1.17 -3.08 16.62
CA ARG A 21 -1.82 -4.20 15.91
C ARG A 21 -2.35 -3.82 14.53
N SER A 22 -2.83 -2.59 14.39
CA SER A 22 -3.42 -2.10 13.14
C SER A 22 -2.33 -1.90 12.09
N ILE A 23 -1.18 -1.34 12.50
CA ILE A 23 0.01 -1.22 11.64
C ILE A 23 0.51 -2.59 11.23
N GLU A 24 0.62 -3.54 12.17
CA GLU A 24 1.07 -4.90 11.90
C GLU A 24 0.17 -5.60 10.89
N ASN A 25 -1.16 -5.47 11.04
CA ASN A 25 -2.14 -6.07 10.13
C ASN A 25 -2.04 -5.52 8.71
N ILE A 26 -2.05 -4.18 8.54
CA ILE A 26 -1.98 -3.59 7.19
C ILE A 26 -0.63 -3.81 6.50
N SER A 27 0.42 -4.15 7.28
CA SER A 27 1.77 -4.43 6.76
C SER A 27 1.95 -5.86 6.26
N GLN A 28 0.95 -6.75 6.43
CA GLN A 28 0.99 -8.11 5.91
C GLN A 28 0.59 -8.15 4.43
N ILE A 29 1.42 -8.80 3.61
CA ILE A 29 1.09 -9.09 2.22
C ILE A 29 -0.13 -10.03 2.22
N PRO A 30 -1.21 -9.71 1.49
CA PRO A 30 -2.34 -10.61 1.37
C PRO A 30 -1.94 -11.89 0.63
N VAL A 31 -2.46 -13.03 1.09
CA VAL A 31 -2.25 -14.32 0.43
C VAL A 31 -3.15 -14.39 -0.80
N ILE A 32 -2.53 -14.47 -1.98
CA ILE A 32 -3.25 -14.71 -3.24
C ILE A 32 -3.23 -16.21 -3.51
N SER A 33 -4.36 -16.88 -3.27
CA SER A 33 -4.47 -18.33 -3.40
C SER A 33 -4.47 -18.81 -4.84
N ASP A 34 -5.11 -18.06 -5.74
CA ASP A 34 -5.13 -18.33 -7.18
C ASP A 34 -5.22 -17.02 -7.97
N ILE A 35 -4.18 -16.70 -8.74
CA ILE A 35 -4.14 -15.47 -9.55
C ILE A 35 -5.13 -15.47 -10.73
N ASN A 36 -5.65 -16.64 -11.11
CA ASN A 36 -6.64 -16.77 -12.17
C ASN A 36 -8.08 -16.67 -11.65
N ASP A 37 -8.27 -16.76 -10.34
CA ASP A 37 -9.57 -16.55 -9.72
C ASP A 37 -9.93 -15.06 -9.74
N TYR A 38 -11.08 -14.77 -10.35
CA TYR A 38 -11.56 -13.40 -10.55
C TYR A 38 -11.86 -12.67 -9.23
N GLN A 39 -11.95 -13.36 -8.09
CA GLN A 39 -12.11 -12.72 -6.79
C GLN A 39 -10.74 -12.46 -6.15
N THR A 40 -9.92 -13.49 -5.94
CA THR A 40 -8.68 -13.35 -5.17
C THR A 40 -7.59 -12.55 -5.88
N VAL A 41 -7.66 -12.40 -7.22
CA VAL A 41 -6.79 -11.47 -7.98
C VAL A 41 -6.91 -10.02 -7.50
N HIS A 42 -8.03 -9.62 -6.90
CA HIS A 42 -8.21 -8.28 -6.32
C HIS A 42 -7.20 -7.98 -5.19
N LEU A 43 -6.66 -9.01 -4.55
CA LEU A 43 -5.65 -8.87 -3.51
C LEU A 43 -4.31 -8.35 -4.07
N VAL A 44 -4.03 -8.54 -5.36
CA VAL A 44 -2.89 -7.88 -6.05
C VAL A 44 -3.13 -6.37 -6.13
N GLY A 45 -4.34 -5.96 -6.52
CA GLY A 45 -4.75 -4.54 -6.52
C GLY A 45 -4.71 -3.90 -5.14
N LEU A 46 -5.11 -4.64 -4.10
CA LEU A 46 -4.95 -4.24 -2.71
C LEU A 46 -3.47 -4.01 -2.35
N SER A 47 -2.56 -4.88 -2.80
CA SER A 47 -1.13 -4.72 -2.57
C SER A 47 -0.57 -3.44 -3.20
N PHE A 48 -0.95 -3.12 -4.44
CA PHE A 48 -0.58 -1.84 -5.07
C PHE A 48 -1.15 -0.64 -4.32
N THR A 49 -2.42 -0.71 -3.92
CA THR A 49 -3.08 0.35 -3.16
C THR A 49 -2.38 0.58 -1.82
N ARG A 50 -2.00 -0.50 -1.12
CA ARG A 50 -1.24 -0.43 0.13
C ARG A 50 0.13 0.19 -0.08
N SER A 51 0.86 -0.23 -1.12
CA SER A 51 2.14 0.38 -1.47
C SER A 51 2.01 1.90 -1.65
N TRP A 52 1.14 2.35 -2.54
CA TRP A 52 0.93 3.78 -2.81
C TRP A 52 0.50 4.56 -1.56
N CYS A 53 -0.46 4.04 -0.79
CA CYS A 53 -0.93 4.70 0.43
C CYS A 53 0.18 4.83 1.48
N MET A 54 0.98 3.77 1.68
CA MET A 54 2.08 3.77 2.64
C MET A 54 3.19 4.73 2.22
N LYS A 55 3.53 4.81 0.93
CA LYS A 55 4.47 5.80 0.40
C LYS A 55 4.01 7.24 0.68
N ASN A 56 2.72 7.55 0.44
CA ASN A 56 2.18 8.87 0.74
C ASN A 56 2.21 9.18 2.24
N ILE A 57 1.88 8.21 3.09
CA ILE A 57 1.94 8.37 4.56
C ILE A 57 3.37 8.71 4.95
N ALA A 58 4.35 7.93 4.49
CA ALA A 58 5.76 8.15 4.80
C ALA A 58 6.25 9.53 4.35
N GLN A 59 5.87 10.00 3.16
CA GLN A 59 6.27 11.32 2.66
C GLN A 59 5.82 12.47 3.56
N VAL A 60 4.60 12.38 4.12
CA VAL A 60 4.03 13.43 4.99
C VAL A 60 4.57 13.34 6.42
N LEU A 61 5.04 12.18 6.88
CA LEU A 61 5.58 12.05 8.23
C LEU A 61 6.93 12.78 8.41
N PRO A 62 7.16 13.46 9.56
CA PRO A 62 8.45 14.05 9.90
C PRO A 62 9.60 13.04 9.83
N LYS A 63 10.81 13.49 9.49
CA LYS A 63 12.00 12.63 9.30
C LYS A 63 12.25 11.67 10.48
N ASN A 64 12.02 12.13 11.71
CA ASN A 64 12.28 11.36 12.93
C ASN A 64 11.04 10.60 13.45
N HIS A 65 9.94 10.55 12.68
CA HIS A 65 8.73 9.87 13.11
C HIS A 65 8.93 8.34 13.11
N ARG A 66 8.56 7.67 14.21
CA ARG A 66 8.82 6.24 14.45
C ARG A 66 8.34 5.29 13.34
N TYR A 67 7.32 5.68 12.59
CA TYR A 67 6.74 4.85 11.52
C TYR A 67 7.17 5.24 10.10
N LYS A 68 7.95 6.32 9.90
CA LYS A 68 8.31 6.79 8.56
C LYS A 68 9.04 5.69 7.79
N LYS A 69 10.16 5.21 8.34
CA LYS A 69 10.99 4.15 7.74
C LYS A 69 10.19 2.85 7.53
N HIS A 70 9.38 2.46 8.52
CA HIS A 70 8.52 1.27 8.42
C HIS A 70 7.61 1.33 7.19
N PHE A 71 6.94 2.45 6.95
CA PHE A 71 6.06 2.60 5.79
C PHE A 71 6.82 2.71 4.47
N GLU A 72 8.01 3.30 4.44
CA GLU A 72 8.88 3.32 3.24
C GLU A 72 9.25 1.89 2.83
N GLU A 73 9.78 1.11 3.77
CA GLU A 73 10.21 -0.28 3.55
C GLU A 73 9.02 -1.19 3.21
N THR A 74 7.92 -1.05 3.95
CA THR A 74 6.72 -1.85 3.71
C THR A 74 6.11 -1.50 2.35
N SER A 75 6.06 -0.22 1.99
CA SER A 75 5.60 0.23 0.66
C SER A 75 6.39 -0.44 -0.46
N ALA A 76 7.72 -0.44 -0.36
CA ALA A 76 8.60 -1.07 -1.35
C ALA A 76 8.33 -2.59 -1.43
N LYS A 77 8.24 -3.26 -0.28
CA LYS A 77 7.93 -4.69 -0.18
C LYS A 77 6.62 -5.07 -0.89
N PHE A 78 5.57 -4.27 -0.71
CA PHE A 78 4.29 -4.50 -1.39
C PHE A 78 4.39 -4.31 -2.91
N LEU A 79 5.11 -3.29 -3.35
CA LEU A 79 5.31 -3.02 -4.77
C LEU A 79 6.11 -4.15 -5.45
N GLU A 80 7.23 -4.54 -4.86
CA GLU A 80 8.10 -5.62 -5.36
C GLU A 80 7.35 -6.96 -5.43
N ASN A 81 6.46 -7.23 -4.47
CA ASN A 81 5.65 -8.44 -4.49
C ASN A 81 4.55 -8.41 -5.56
N ALA A 82 3.89 -7.26 -5.75
CA ALA A 82 2.74 -7.14 -6.65
C ALA A 82 3.14 -6.96 -8.13
N LEU A 83 4.25 -6.27 -8.41
CA LEU A 83 4.64 -5.92 -9.78
C LEU A 83 4.81 -7.13 -10.72
N PRO A 84 5.45 -8.24 -10.32
CA PRO A 84 5.56 -9.43 -11.16
C PRO A 84 4.22 -10.12 -11.43
N LEU A 85 3.18 -9.84 -10.64
CA LEU A 85 1.88 -10.50 -10.75
C LEU A 85 0.98 -9.86 -11.83
N VAL A 86 1.28 -8.63 -12.24
CA VAL A 86 0.51 -7.90 -13.29
C VAL A 86 0.48 -8.64 -14.63
N PHE A 87 1.48 -9.48 -14.89
CA PHE A 87 1.64 -10.20 -16.16
C PHE A 87 1.50 -11.71 -16.02
N LYS A 88 1.03 -12.19 -14.86
CA LYS A 88 0.93 -13.63 -14.54
C LYS A 88 -0.51 -14.15 -14.49
N GLY A 89 -1.50 -13.26 -14.62
CA GLY A 89 -2.90 -13.63 -14.60
C GLY A 89 -3.45 -13.92 -15.99
N ASN A 90 -4.76 -14.13 -16.03
CA ASN A 90 -5.56 -14.04 -17.25
C ASN A 90 -6.15 -12.63 -17.37
N TYR A 91 -7.03 -12.42 -18.35
CA TYR A 91 -7.77 -11.17 -18.53
C TYR A 91 -8.36 -10.62 -17.21
N GLY A 92 -8.81 -11.47 -16.27
CA GLY A 92 -9.42 -11.06 -15.01
C GLY A 92 -8.63 -10.09 -14.12
N GLY A 93 -7.30 -10.04 -14.23
CA GLY A 93 -6.44 -9.09 -13.51
C GLY A 93 -5.79 -8.07 -14.43
N ASP A 94 -5.21 -8.57 -15.52
CA ASP A 94 -4.23 -7.84 -16.33
C ASP A 94 -4.77 -6.51 -16.91
N HIS A 95 -6.06 -6.46 -17.28
CA HIS A 95 -6.64 -5.26 -17.90
C HIS A 95 -6.80 -4.06 -16.94
N TRP A 96 -6.91 -4.30 -15.63
CA TRP A 96 -7.11 -3.23 -14.65
C TRP A 96 -5.93 -3.07 -13.69
N LEU A 97 -5.16 -4.13 -13.40
CA LEU A 97 -4.01 -4.07 -12.48
C LEU A 97 -2.95 -3.07 -12.91
N ALA A 98 -2.76 -2.88 -14.21
CA ALA A 98 -1.85 -1.88 -14.76
C ALA A 98 -2.18 -0.45 -14.25
N SER A 99 -3.47 -0.11 -14.10
CA SER A 99 -3.86 1.21 -13.57
C SER A 99 -3.38 1.41 -12.12
N PHE A 100 -3.49 0.38 -11.28
CA PHE A 100 -3.03 0.42 -9.89
C PHE A 100 -1.50 0.46 -9.79
N ALA A 101 -0.81 -0.30 -10.65
CA ALA A 101 0.65 -0.29 -10.73
C ALA A 101 1.19 1.10 -11.10
N VAL A 102 0.57 1.79 -12.06
CA VAL A 102 0.94 3.18 -12.41
C VAL A 102 0.82 4.11 -11.22
N TYR A 103 -0.27 4.03 -10.44
CA TYR A 103 -0.41 4.84 -9.22
C TYR A 103 0.68 4.55 -8.19
N ALA A 104 1.02 3.27 -7.97
CA ALA A 104 2.08 2.88 -7.03
C ALA A 104 3.49 3.29 -7.47
N LEU A 105 3.75 3.34 -8.79
CA LEU A 105 5.04 3.72 -9.35
C LEU A 105 5.23 5.24 -9.45
N SER A 106 4.18 5.98 -9.81
CA SER A 106 4.28 7.41 -10.17
C SER A 106 4.09 8.39 -9.01
N LYS A 107 3.56 7.94 -7.87
CA LYS A 107 3.27 8.77 -6.69
C LYS A 107 4.11 8.33 -5.51
#